data_AF-A0A0Q6M6N0-F1
#
_entry.id   AF-A0A0Q6M6N0-F1
#
_cell.length_a   1.000
_cell.length_b   1.000
_cell.length_c   1.000
_cell.angle_alpha   90.00
_cell.angle_beta   90.00
_cell.angle_gamma   90.00
#
_symmetry.space_group_name_H-M   'P 1'
#
loop_
_entity.id
_entity.type
_entity.pdbx_description
1 polymer ?
#
loop_
_entity_poly.entity_id
_entity_poly.type
_entity_poly.pdbx_seq_one_letter_code
_entity_poly.pdbx_strand_id
1 'polypeptide(L)'
;MKRLLPSPWLSLGLLGGWLLLTRSLGIGQVLMGVAVAVAMPLLIAPLRTRPGPLRRWGVLVRLILRVGRDVLRSATQVAIGVWRAGAHPPRGAFVVVPLEVRDVHALAALAMITAVVPGTVWAELAPDRSALLIHVFDLDDEAAFIRHFKADYEQPLKEIFE
;
A
#
# COMPACT_ATOMS: atom_id res chain seq x y z
N MET A 1 -1.55 -2.41 -33.18
CA MET A 1 -1.53 -0.92 -33.13
C MET A 1 -0.71 -0.51 -31.92
N LYS A 2 0.53 -0.01 -32.12
CA LYS A 2 1.39 0.47 -31.02
C LYS A 2 0.72 1.73 -30.44
N ARG A 3 0.10 1.63 -29.27
CA ARG A 3 -0.42 2.82 -28.57
C ARG A 3 0.77 3.70 -28.25
N LEU A 4 0.86 4.88 -28.88
CA LEU A 4 1.91 5.88 -28.63
C LEU A 4 1.94 6.30 -27.14
N LEU A 5 0.83 6.09 -26.43
CA LEU A 5 0.71 6.29 -24.98
C LEU A 5 0.38 4.95 -24.31
N PRO A 6 1.33 4.31 -23.61
CA PRO A 6 1.10 3.02 -22.96
C PRO A 6 0.05 3.09 -21.82
N SER A 7 -0.21 4.29 -21.28
CA SER A 7 -1.19 4.50 -20.19
C SER A 7 -1.79 5.93 -20.21
N PRO A 8 -2.88 6.17 -20.94
CA PRO A 8 -3.46 7.52 -21.10
C PRO A 8 -3.92 8.15 -19.78
N TRP A 9 -4.46 7.34 -18.86
CA TRP A 9 -4.88 7.82 -17.54
C TRP A 9 -3.72 8.30 -16.67
N LEU A 10 -2.56 7.63 -16.75
CA LEU A 10 -1.36 8.04 -16.03
C LEU A 10 -0.80 9.33 -16.60
N SER A 11 -0.79 9.49 -17.93
CA SER A 11 -0.40 10.75 -18.58
C SER A 11 -1.32 11.91 -18.14
N LEU A 12 -2.64 11.69 -18.12
CA LEU A 12 -3.58 12.70 -17.66
C LEU A 12 -3.36 13.07 -16.18
N GLY A 13 -3.15 12.07 -15.32
CA GLY A 13 -2.84 12.27 -13.90
C GLY A 13 -1.53 13.03 -13.69
N LEU A 14 -0.47 12.71 -14.45
CA LEU A 14 0.81 13.43 -14.40
C LEU A 14 0.67 14.88 -14.83
N LEU A 15 -0.06 15.16 -15.92
CA LEU A 15 -0.29 16.52 -16.37
C LEU A 15 -1.10 17.32 -15.35
N GLY A 16 -2.20 16.74 -14.85
CA GLY A 16 -3.03 17.37 -13.82
C GLY A 16 -2.24 17.64 -12.54
N GLY A 17 -1.47 16.66 -12.06
CA GLY A 17 -0.60 16.80 -10.91
C GLY A 17 0.49 17.86 -11.11
N TRP A 18 1.12 17.91 -12.28
CA TRP A 18 2.10 18.92 -12.62
C TRP A 18 1.54 20.35 -12.52
N LEU A 19 0.39 20.59 -13.16
CA LEU A 19 -0.26 21.90 -13.14
C LEU A 19 -0.75 22.28 -11.74
N LEU A 20 -1.21 21.30 -10.96
CA LEU A 20 -1.61 21.51 -9.57
C LEU A 20 -0.41 21.88 -8.69
N LEU A 21 0.73 21.21 -8.86
CA LEU A 21 1.95 21.47 -8.09
C LEU A 21 2.57 22.83 -8.43
N THR A 22 2.62 23.15 -9.72
CA THR A 22 3.18 24.43 -10.21
C THR A 22 2.21 25.60 -10.03
N ARG A 23 0.92 25.32 -9.80
CA ARG A 23 -0.17 26.31 -9.65
C ARG A 23 -0.20 27.34 -10.79
N SER A 24 0.13 26.92 -12.01
CA SER A 24 0.26 27.82 -13.17
C SER A 24 -0.24 27.16 -14.44
N LEU A 25 -1.05 27.91 -15.19
CA LEU A 25 -1.54 27.53 -16.52
C LEU A 25 -0.79 28.25 -17.65
N GLY A 26 0.38 28.83 -17.34
CA GLY A 26 1.23 29.45 -18.36
C GLY A 26 1.66 28.43 -19.41
N ILE A 27 1.80 28.87 -20.67
CA ILE A 27 2.12 28.02 -21.83
C ILE A 27 3.35 27.15 -21.57
N GLY A 28 4.41 27.72 -20.96
CA GLY A 28 5.62 26.97 -20.63
C GLY A 28 5.38 25.81 -19.65
N GLN A 29 4.50 25.99 -18.65
CA GLN A 29 4.17 24.95 -17.68
C GLN A 29 3.30 23.86 -18.29
N VAL A 30 2.37 24.22 -19.16
CA VAL A 30 1.56 23.26 -19.91
C VAL A 30 2.46 22.42 -20.82
N LEU A 31 3.37 23.04 -21.56
CA LEU A 31 4.31 22.32 -22.44
C LEU A 31 5.22 21.36 -21.65
N MET A 32 5.77 21.82 -20.52
CA MET A 32 6.61 20.98 -19.67
C MET A 32 5.80 19.82 -19.06
N GLY A 33 4.59 20.10 -18.57
CA GLY A 33 3.69 19.07 -18.03
C GLY A 33 3.32 18.02 -19.06
N VAL A 34 3.05 18.41 -20.32
CA VAL A 34 2.79 17.47 -21.42
C VAL A 34 4.03 16.64 -21.73
N ALA A 35 5.21 17.26 -21.79
CA ALA A 35 6.47 16.54 -22.02
C ALA A 35 6.69 15.45 -20.95
N VAL A 36 6.51 15.79 -19.67
CA VAL A 36 6.59 14.83 -18.55
C VAL A 36 5.51 13.76 -18.65
N ALA A 37 4.27 14.14 -18.93
CA ALA A 37 3.12 13.24 -19.04
C ALA A 37 3.25 12.20 -20.16
N VAL A 38 4.04 12.48 -21.20
CA VAL A 38 4.34 11.53 -22.29
C VAL A 38 5.62 10.75 -22.02
N ALA A 39 6.70 11.44 -21.65
CA ALA A 39 8.02 10.83 -21.49
C ALA A 39 8.05 9.80 -20.35
N MET A 40 7.47 10.13 -19.19
CA MET A 40 7.47 9.23 -18.03
C MET A 40 6.84 7.86 -18.31
N PRO A 41 5.58 7.77 -18.80
CA PRO A 41 4.97 6.48 -19.13
C PRO A 41 5.78 5.64 -20.13
N LEU A 42 6.47 6.27 -21.08
CA LEU A 42 7.31 5.57 -22.05
C LEU A 42 8.57 4.99 -21.38
N LEU A 43 9.23 5.78 -20.52
CA LEU A 43 10.43 5.34 -19.80
C LEU A 43 10.14 4.21 -18.81
N ILE A 44 9.00 4.26 -18.12
CA ILE A 44 8.63 3.25 -17.11
C ILE A 44 7.89 2.05 -17.71
N ALA A 45 7.50 2.08 -18.99
CA ALA A 45 6.73 0.99 -19.61
C ALA A 45 7.33 -0.41 -19.41
N PRO A 46 8.67 -0.62 -19.52
CA PRO A 46 9.29 -1.93 -19.29
C PRO A 46 9.21 -2.40 -17.83
N LEU A 47 9.10 -1.47 -16.88
CA LEU A 47 9.02 -1.77 -15.44
C LEU A 47 7.60 -2.07 -14.97
N ARG A 48 6.59 -1.77 -15.79
CA ARG A 48 5.19 -1.93 -15.40
C ARG A 48 4.80 -3.40 -15.42
N THR A 49 4.41 -3.90 -14.24
CA THR A 49 3.59 -5.09 -14.15
C THR A 49 2.26 -4.87 -14.87
N ARG A 50 1.71 -5.93 -15.47
CA ARG A 50 0.40 -5.84 -16.14
C ARG A 50 -0.63 -5.33 -15.12
N PRO A 51 -1.43 -4.31 -15.45
CA PRO A 51 -2.42 -3.78 -14.51
C PRO A 51 -3.39 -4.90 -14.10
N GLY A 52 -3.52 -5.11 -12.78
CA GLY A 52 -4.52 -6.02 -12.23
C GLY A 52 -5.93 -5.45 -12.43
N PRO A 53 -6.96 -6.30 -12.64
CA PRO A 53 -8.30 -5.82 -12.89
C PRO A 53 -8.96 -5.32 -11.60
N LEU A 54 -8.98 -4.00 -11.35
CA LEU A 54 -9.80 -3.42 -10.28
C LEU A 54 -11.29 -3.53 -10.63
N ARG A 55 -11.93 -4.62 -10.20
CA ARG A 55 -13.37 -4.87 -10.46
C ARG A 55 -14.26 -4.60 -9.25
N ARG A 56 -13.70 -4.60 -8.03
CA ARG A 56 -14.47 -4.51 -6.77
C ARG A 56 -14.23 -3.20 -6.00
N TRP A 57 -14.68 -2.09 -6.58
CA TRP A 57 -14.55 -0.76 -5.95
C TRP A 57 -15.16 -0.66 -4.56
N GLY A 58 -16.29 -1.32 -4.30
CA GLY A 58 -16.92 -1.33 -2.97
C GLY A 58 -16.06 -2.00 -1.90
N VAL A 59 -15.35 -3.07 -2.25
CA VAL A 59 -14.42 -3.76 -1.34
C VAL A 59 -13.20 -2.88 -1.07
N LEU A 60 -12.68 -2.22 -2.12
CA LEU A 60 -11.57 -1.28 -1.99
C LEU A 60 -11.88 -0.13 -1.04
N VAL A 61 -13.03 0.54 -1.21
CA VAL A 61 -13.43 1.65 -0.31
C VAL A 61 -13.58 1.15 1.13
N ARG A 62 -14.19 -0.02 1.33
CA ARG A 62 -14.33 -0.61 2.67
C ARG A 62 -12.97 -0.92 3.30
N LEU A 63 -12.04 -1.47 2.52
CA LEU A 63 -10.68 -1.75 2.97
C LEU A 63 -9.96 -0.46 3.37
N ILE A 64 -10.06 0.61 2.56
CA ILE A 64 -9.46 1.92 2.87
C ILE A 64 -10.00 2.48 4.20
N LEU A 65 -11.33 2.46 4.38
CA LEU A 65 -11.95 2.95 5.61
C LEU A 65 -11.54 2.12 6.84
N ARG A 66 -11.45 0.79 6.68
CA ARG A 66 -11.00 -0.11 7.73
C ARG A 66 -9.54 0.16 8.12
N VAL A 67 -8.64 0.19 7.15
CA VAL A 67 -7.22 0.51 7.37
C VAL A 67 -7.07 1.89 8.00
N GLY A 68 -7.84 2.90 7.56
CA GLY A 68 -7.84 4.22 8.19
C GLY A 68 -8.23 4.17 9.67
N ARG A 69 -9.25 3.37 10.04
CA ARG A 69 -9.63 3.16 11.44
C ARG A 69 -8.50 2.48 12.23
N ASP A 70 -7.88 1.47 11.64
CA ASP A 70 -6.82 0.70 12.30
C ASP A 70 -5.55 1.52 12.47
N VAL A 71 -5.20 2.39 11.50
CA VAL A 71 -4.11 3.37 11.62
C VAL A 71 -4.34 4.29 12.82
N LEU A 72 -5.55 4.85 12.97
CA LEU A 72 -5.87 5.73 14.09
C LEU A 72 -5.78 4.98 15.43
N ARG A 73 -6.36 3.77 15.50
CA ARG A 73 -6.31 2.92 16.70
C ARG A 73 -4.86 2.57 17.06
N SER A 74 -4.10 2.06 16.12
CA SER A 74 -2.70 1.69 16.33
C SER A 74 -1.82 2.89 16.69
N ALA A 75 -2.05 4.06 16.09
CA ALA A 75 -1.35 5.29 16.47
C ALA A 75 -1.58 5.64 17.94
N THR A 76 -2.82 5.53 18.43
CA THR A 76 -3.12 5.76 19.85
C THR A 76 -2.48 4.72 20.76
N GLN A 77 -2.47 3.44 20.37
CA GLN A 77 -1.84 2.36 21.14
C GLN A 77 -0.33 2.57 21.26
N VAL A 78 0.35 2.87 20.15
CA VAL A 78 1.79 3.16 20.13
C VAL A 78 2.09 4.41 20.96
N ALA A 79 1.31 5.49 20.82
CA ALA A 79 1.51 6.71 21.60
C ALA A 79 1.39 6.46 23.12
N ILE A 80 0.39 5.68 23.55
CA ILE A 80 0.22 5.28 24.95
C ILE A 80 1.36 4.36 25.41
N GLY A 81 1.78 3.41 24.57
CA GLY A 81 2.90 2.50 24.87
C GLY A 81 4.20 3.26 25.07
N VAL A 82 4.49 4.22 24.21
CA VAL A 82 5.66 5.11 24.35
C VAL A 82 5.56 5.95 25.62
N TRP A 83 4.39 6.52 25.93
CA TRP A 83 4.20 7.31 27.15
C TRP A 83 4.39 6.48 28.43
N ARG A 84 4.00 5.21 28.41
CA ARG A 84 4.14 4.26 29.54
C ARG A 84 5.47 3.53 29.57
N ALA A 85 6.35 3.73 28.59
CA ALA A 85 7.58 2.96 28.39
C ALA A 85 8.51 2.97 29.61
N GLY A 86 8.50 4.04 30.42
CA GLY A 86 9.29 4.11 31.65
C GLY A 86 8.89 3.10 32.73
N ALA A 87 7.62 2.70 32.77
CA ALA A 87 7.11 1.69 33.71
C ALA A 87 6.96 0.31 33.06
N HIS A 88 6.58 0.29 31.78
CA HIS A 88 6.34 -0.94 31.01
C HIS A 88 6.98 -0.77 29.63
N PRO A 89 8.27 -1.15 29.46
CA PRO A 89 8.93 -1.03 28.17
C PRO A 89 8.22 -1.93 27.14
N PRO A 90 7.90 -1.41 25.94
CA PRO A 90 7.19 -2.18 24.93
C PRO A 90 8.03 -3.34 24.41
N ARG A 91 7.37 -4.45 24.07
CA ARG A 91 8.04 -5.65 23.55
C ARG A 91 7.77 -5.79 22.06
N GLY A 92 8.83 -5.93 21.27
CA GLY A 92 8.69 -6.28 19.86
C GLY A 92 8.72 -7.80 19.68
N ALA A 93 7.88 -8.33 18.79
CA ALA A 93 7.88 -9.74 18.42
C ALA A 93 7.89 -9.89 16.89
N PHE A 94 8.48 -10.97 16.40
CA PHE A 94 8.39 -11.34 14.99
C PHE A 94 7.32 -12.42 14.81
N VAL A 95 6.40 -12.18 13.89
CA VAL A 95 5.29 -13.07 13.57
C VAL A 95 5.42 -13.52 12.12
N VAL A 96 5.29 -14.82 11.88
CA VAL A 96 5.24 -15.37 10.53
C VAL A 96 3.77 -15.55 10.14
N VAL A 97 3.32 -14.73 9.20
CA VAL A 97 1.96 -14.79 8.66
C VAL A 97 1.95 -15.64 7.38
N PRO A 98 1.26 -16.79 7.35
CA PRO A 98 1.11 -17.57 6.12
C PRO A 98 0.18 -16.85 5.14
N LEU A 99 0.66 -16.64 3.92
CA LEU A 99 -0.03 -15.94 2.83
C LEU A 99 -0.64 -16.92 1.82
N GLU A 100 -1.88 -16.64 1.47
CA GLU A 100 -2.64 -17.24 0.39
C GLU A 100 -2.61 -16.38 -0.87
N VAL A 101 -2.56 -15.05 -0.72
CA VAL A 101 -2.56 -14.14 -1.88
C VAL A 101 -1.23 -14.19 -2.62
N ARG A 102 -1.28 -14.25 -3.96
CA ARG A 102 -0.10 -14.38 -4.83
C ARG A 102 0.01 -13.25 -5.85
N ASP A 103 -1.08 -12.51 -6.09
CA ASP A 103 -1.04 -11.34 -6.96
C ASP A 103 -0.05 -10.28 -6.43
N VAL A 104 0.77 -9.75 -7.35
CA VAL A 104 1.85 -8.81 -7.02
C VAL A 104 1.33 -7.45 -6.57
N HIS A 105 0.16 -7.01 -7.04
CA HIS A 105 -0.46 -5.75 -6.63
C HIS A 105 -1.09 -5.90 -5.25
N ALA A 106 -1.69 -7.06 -4.95
CA ALA A 106 -2.20 -7.37 -3.62
C ALA A 106 -1.08 -7.45 -2.58
N LEU A 107 0.05 -8.09 -2.90
CA LEU A 107 1.21 -8.13 -2.00
C LEU A 107 1.83 -6.75 -1.78
N ALA A 108 1.92 -5.93 -2.82
CA ALA A 108 2.38 -4.54 -2.69
C ALA A 108 1.42 -3.73 -1.80
N ALA A 109 0.11 -3.91 -1.95
CA ALA A 109 -0.88 -3.27 -1.10
C ALA A 109 -0.80 -3.75 0.36
N LEU A 110 -0.61 -5.05 0.60
CA LEU A 110 -0.36 -5.59 1.95
C LEU A 110 0.87 -4.96 2.60
N ALA A 111 1.95 -4.80 1.83
CA ALA A 111 3.16 -4.12 2.32
C ALA A 111 2.88 -2.67 2.70
N MET A 112 2.14 -1.94 1.86
CA MET A 112 1.73 -0.57 2.17
C MET A 112 0.83 -0.47 3.40
N ILE A 113 -0.13 -1.38 3.57
CA ILE A 113 -1.00 -1.43 4.75
C ILE A 113 -0.17 -1.68 6.01
N THR A 114 0.75 -2.65 5.96
CA THR A 114 1.63 -2.99 7.09
C THR A 114 2.56 -1.82 7.46
N ALA A 115 3.01 -1.04 6.47
CA ALA A 115 3.89 0.11 6.69
C ALA A 115 3.15 1.35 7.23
N VAL A 116 1.86 1.54 6.90
CA VAL A 116 1.09 2.69 7.36
C VAL A 116 0.46 2.48 8.74
N VAL A 117 0.11 1.23 9.08
CA VAL A 117 -0.42 0.88 10.41
C VAL A 117 0.72 0.95 11.43
N PRO A 118 0.68 1.90 12.40
CA PRO A 118 1.75 2.02 13.38
C PRO A 118 1.88 0.74 14.23
N GLY A 119 3.11 0.39 14.59
CA GLY A 119 3.36 -0.81 15.39
C GLY A 119 3.46 -2.10 14.57
N THR A 120 3.46 -2.04 13.25
CA THR A 120 3.90 -3.17 12.40
C THR A 120 5.00 -2.74 11.44
N VAL A 121 5.92 -3.65 11.13
CA VAL A 121 6.97 -3.44 10.12
C VAL A 121 7.10 -4.70 9.25
N TRP A 122 6.97 -4.51 7.94
CA TRP A 122 7.25 -5.56 6.97
C TRP A 122 8.75 -5.90 6.99
N ALA A 123 9.11 -7.12 7.38
CA ALA A 123 10.52 -7.51 7.50
C ALA A 123 10.98 -8.32 6.28
N GLU A 124 10.30 -9.42 5.96
CA GLU A 124 10.74 -10.33 4.90
C GLU A 124 9.55 -11.04 4.25
N LEU A 125 9.58 -11.16 2.92
CA LEU A 125 8.65 -12.00 2.18
C LEU A 125 9.38 -13.26 1.73
N ALA A 126 8.80 -14.43 1.99
CA ALA A 126 9.35 -15.70 1.54
C ALA A 126 9.58 -15.68 0.01
N PRO A 127 10.65 -16.32 -0.52
CA PRO A 127 10.94 -16.31 -1.96
C PRO A 127 9.79 -16.82 -2.83
N ASP A 128 8.99 -17.76 -2.33
CA ASP A 128 7.82 -18.33 -2.97
C ASP A 128 6.50 -17.58 -2.66
N ARG A 129 6.60 -16.50 -1.87
CA ARG A 129 5.51 -15.62 -1.42
C ARG A 129 4.46 -16.33 -0.56
N SER A 130 4.82 -17.48 0.05
CA SER A 130 3.89 -18.26 0.88
C SER A 130 3.78 -17.76 2.32
N ALA A 131 4.73 -16.94 2.78
CA ALA A 131 4.75 -16.44 4.14
C ALA A 131 5.42 -15.07 4.21
N LEU A 132 5.02 -14.29 5.21
CA LEU A 132 5.50 -12.96 5.49
C LEU A 132 5.94 -12.86 6.94
N LEU A 133 7.19 -12.46 7.14
CA LEU A 133 7.73 -12.09 8.45
C LEU A 133 7.40 -10.62 8.74
N ILE A 134 6.66 -10.38 9.83
CA ILE A 134 6.27 -9.04 10.29
C ILE A 134 6.82 -8.84 11.69
N HIS A 135 7.42 -7.68 11.94
CA HIS A 135 7.68 -7.23 13.30
C HIS A 135 6.44 -6.51 13.85
N VAL A 136 5.99 -6.88 15.04
CA VAL A 136 4.81 -6.33 15.70
C VAL A 136 5.20 -5.73 17.05
N PHE A 137 4.76 -4.50 17.28
CA PHE A 137 4.92 -3.75 18.51
C PHE A 137 3.87 -4.20 19.53
N ASP A 138 4.33 -4.58 20.71
CA ASP A 138 3.53 -4.95 21.88
C ASP A 138 2.49 -6.03 21.55
N LEU A 139 2.98 -7.15 21.05
CA LEU A 139 2.16 -8.29 20.64
C LEU A 139 1.69 -9.10 21.86
N ASP A 140 0.37 -9.12 22.09
CA ASP A 140 -0.27 -9.94 23.13
C ASP A 140 -0.55 -11.39 22.67
N ASP A 141 -1.23 -11.54 21.52
CA ASP A 141 -1.66 -12.85 20.97
C ASP A 141 -1.33 -12.92 19.47
N GLU A 142 -0.34 -13.74 19.15
CA GLU A 142 0.12 -14.00 17.78
C GLU A 142 -1.00 -14.56 16.89
N ALA A 143 -1.80 -15.50 17.39
CA ALA A 143 -2.85 -16.13 16.61
C ALA A 143 -4.00 -15.15 16.34
N ALA A 144 -4.32 -14.27 17.30
CA ALA A 144 -5.29 -13.19 17.07
C ALA A 144 -4.79 -12.19 16.03
N PHE A 145 -3.50 -11.82 16.09
CA PHE A 145 -2.90 -10.94 15.09
C PHE A 145 -2.96 -11.55 13.68
N ILE A 146 -2.58 -12.83 13.53
CA ILE A 146 -2.64 -13.53 12.24
C ILE A 146 -4.08 -13.58 11.72
N ARG A 147 -5.07 -13.93 12.57
CA ARG A 147 -6.48 -13.95 12.17
C ARG A 147 -6.96 -12.58 11.69
N HIS A 148 -6.63 -11.52 12.44
CA HIS A 148 -6.95 -10.15 12.05
C HIS A 148 -6.32 -9.80 10.71
N PHE A 149 -5.00 -9.98 10.57
CA PHE A 149 -4.27 -9.66 9.35
C PHE A 149 -4.85 -10.36 8.12
N LYS A 150 -5.16 -11.66 8.24
CA LYS A 150 -5.73 -12.44 7.14
C LYS A 150 -7.16 -12.00 6.80
N ALA A 151 -8.03 -11.86 7.80
CA ALA A 151 -9.43 -11.53 7.57
C ALA A 151 -9.64 -10.09 7.09
N ASP A 152 -8.86 -9.16 7.63
CA ASP A 152 -9.13 -7.73 7.48
C ASP A 152 -8.32 -7.06 6.38
N TYR A 153 -7.16 -7.62 6.01
CA TYR A 153 -6.29 -7.08 4.96
C TYR A 153 -6.08 -8.04 3.79
N GLU A 154 -5.66 -9.28 4.06
CA GLU A 154 -5.36 -10.24 2.97
C GLU A 154 -6.60 -10.61 2.18
N GLN A 155 -7.68 -11.02 2.84
CA GLN A 155 -8.88 -11.51 2.19
C GLN A 155 -9.54 -10.43 1.30
N PRO A 156 -9.72 -9.17 1.73
CA PRO A 156 -10.23 -8.12 0.85
C PRO A 156 -9.31 -7.83 -0.35
N LEU A 157 -7.99 -7.88 -0.16
CA LEU A 157 -7.05 -7.68 -1.26
C LEU A 157 -7.11 -8.83 -2.27
N LYS A 158 -7.24 -10.07 -1.78
CA LYS A 158 -7.51 -11.24 -2.61
C LYS A 158 -8.78 -11.01 -3.44
N GLU A 159 -9.89 -10.59 -2.85
CA GLU A 159 -11.13 -10.30 -3.59
C GLU A 159 -11.00 -9.17 -4.64
N ILE A 160 -10.10 -8.20 -4.41
CA ILE A 160 -9.90 -7.06 -5.33
C ILE A 160 -9.05 -7.46 -6.53
N PHE A 161 -8.03 -8.29 -6.33
CA PHE A 161 -6.98 -8.56 -7.32
C PHE A 161 -6.99 -9.98 -7.89
N GLU A 162 -7.62 -10.94 -7.22
CA GLU A 162 -7.79 -12.36 -7.62
C GLU A 162 -9.28 -12.70 -7.84
#